data_AF-A0A919S101-F1
#
_entry.id   AF-A0A919S101-F1
#
_cell.length_a   1.000
_cell.length_b   1.000
_cell.length_c   1.000
_cell.angle_alpha   90.00
_cell.angle_beta   90.00
_cell.angle_gamma   90.00
#
_symmetry.space_group_name_H-M   'P 1'
#
loop_
_entity.id
_entity.type
_entity.pdbx_description
1 polymer ?
#
loop_
_entity_poly.entity_id
_entity_poly.type
_entity_poly.pdbx_seq_one_letter_code
_entity_poly.pdbx_strand_id
1 'polypeptide(L)'
;MITSLVITFREFLEMLLTVIPLLVYLKKVDKSQYQKYIYSGCFTGILATILVVILILTQIRTLELVVQNVFQGSLMIFLSALILYNIVLMNNEKKYFDLNAPEKMNIRTTAFNLFLLAFITVFRESLEIILFNLPYFMISGFSIILGTLLGILSASVVMYIVYKSSLKLSATMIFNIITLVLIFIGAFMFGEGLSELMPHLGESMEKTGMLLYSIPTLLIFIKKSLKSLIKK
;
A
#
# COMPACT_ATOMS: atom_id res chain seq x y z
N MET A 1 12.72 3.97 10.67
CA MET A 1 11.55 3.85 11.57
C MET A 1 10.34 4.66 11.07
N ILE A 2 10.43 5.98 10.91
CA ILE A 2 9.29 6.84 10.51
C ILE A 2 8.70 6.43 9.15
N THR A 3 9.56 6.23 8.14
CA THR A 3 9.15 5.77 6.80
C THR A 3 8.35 4.48 6.87
N SER A 4 8.87 3.47 7.59
CA SER A 4 8.21 2.18 7.80
C SER A 4 6.84 2.32 8.47
N LEU A 5 6.76 3.17 9.51
CA LEU A 5 5.50 3.47 10.20
C LEU A 5 4.46 4.05 9.25
N VAL A 6 4.82 5.08 8.46
CA VAL A 6 3.87 5.76 7.56
C VAL A 6 3.39 4.82 6.45
N ILE A 7 4.30 4.04 5.86
CA ILE A 7 3.96 3.07 4.82
C ILE A 7 3.03 2.00 5.39
N THR A 8 3.43 1.35 6.49
CA THR A 8 2.62 0.30 7.10
C THR A 8 1.26 0.82 7.58
N PHE A 9 1.21 2.03 8.13
CA PHE A 9 -0.04 2.67 8.49
C PHE A 9 -0.98 2.83 7.31
N ARG A 10 -0.48 3.31 6.16
CA ARG A 10 -1.26 3.50 4.94
C ARG A 10 -1.79 2.18 4.40
N GLU A 11 -0.91 1.24 4.08
CA GLU A 11 -1.32 0.01 3.40
C GLU A 11 -2.21 -0.86 4.31
N PHE A 12 -1.94 -0.86 5.61
CA PHE A 12 -2.81 -1.54 6.57
C PHE A 12 -4.17 -0.86 6.71
N LEU A 13 -4.23 0.49 6.68
CA LEU A 13 -5.51 1.20 6.61
C LEU A 13 -6.29 0.88 5.33
N GLU A 14 -5.65 0.83 4.16
CA GLU A 14 -6.30 0.48 2.89
C GLU A 14 -6.84 -0.95 2.90
N MET A 15 -6.09 -1.88 3.49
CA MET A 15 -6.54 -3.25 3.74
C MET A 15 -7.79 -3.27 4.63
N LEU A 16 -7.78 -2.55 5.75
CA LEU A 16 -8.92 -2.49 6.66
C LEU A 16 -10.15 -1.79 6.04
N LEU A 17 -9.94 -0.72 5.28
CA LEU A 17 -10.99 0.02 4.57
C LEU A 17 -11.65 -0.79 3.45
N THR A 18 -10.99 -1.84 2.97
CA THR A 18 -11.57 -2.76 2.01
C THR A 18 -12.27 -3.94 2.70
N VAL A 19 -11.64 -4.55 3.71
CA VAL A 19 -12.15 -5.76 4.37
C VAL A 19 -13.32 -5.47 5.32
N ILE A 20 -13.24 -4.41 6.12
CA ILE A 20 -14.26 -4.10 7.14
C ILE A 20 -15.64 -3.81 6.51
N PRO A 21 -15.76 -2.96 5.47
CA PRO A 21 -17.06 -2.73 4.83
C PRO A 21 -17.68 -3.98 4.25
N LEU A 22 -16.89 -4.93 3.72
CA LEU A 22 -17.40 -6.22 3.24
C LEU A 22 -18.02 -7.04 4.37
N LEU A 23 -17.35 -7.09 5.53
CA LEU A 23 -17.86 -7.79 6.73
C LEU A 23 -19.14 -7.13 7.27
N VAL A 24 -19.18 -5.79 7.29
CA VAL A 24 -20.35 -5.00 7.71
C VAL A 24 -21.52 -5.20 6.74
N TYR A 25 -21.26 -5.20 5.44
CA TYR A 25 -22.26 -5.43 4.40
C TYR A 25 -22.89 -6.83 4.53
N LEU A 26 -22.07 -7.87 4.72
CA LEU A 26 -22.58 -9.23 4.94
C LEU A 26 -23.43 -9.36 6.20
N LYS A 27 -23.08 -8.62 7.25
CA LYS A 27 -23.87 -8.55 8.48
C LYS A 27 -25.20 -7.82 8.27
N LYS A 28 -25.21 -6.78 7.43
CA LYS A 28 -26.42 -6.00 7.08
C LYS A 28 -27.41 -6.79 6.22
N VAL A 29 -26.93 -7.70 5.37
CA VAL A 29 -27.74 -8.53 4.45
C VAL A 29 -28.08 -9.90 5.08
N ASP A 30 -27.89 -10.08 6.39
CA ASP A 30 -28.10 -11.36 7.12
C ASP A 30 -27.40 -12.57 6.49
N LYS A 31 -26.29 -12.33 5.80
CA LYS A 31 -25.46 -13.34 5.12
C LYS A 31 -24.12 -13.52 5.80
N SER A 32 -24.14 -13.54 7.14
CA SER A 32 -22.97 -13.76 8.00
C SER A 32 -22.22 -15.06 7.69
N GLN A 33 -22.90 -16.09 7.19
CA GLN A 33 -22.31 -17.35 6.76
C GLN A 33 -21.20 -17.22 5.71
N TYR A 34 -21.16 -16.11 4.95
CA TYR A 34 -20.12 -15.85 3.95
C TYR A 34 -18.88 -15.13 4.51
N GLN A 35 -18.91 -14.66 5.76
CA GLN A 35 -17.76 -14.00 6.39
C GLN A 35 -16.55 -14.93 6.48
N LYS A 36 -16.77 -16.25 6.62
CA LYS A 36 -15.71 -17.26 6.60
C LYS A 36 -14.85 -17.20 5.33
N TYR A 37 -15.42 -16.84 4.18
CA TYR A 37 -14.68 -16.71 2.93
C TYR A 37 -13.77 -15.49 2.93
N ILE A 38 -14.21 -14.38 3.53
CA ILE A 38 -13.38 -13.18 3.70
C ILE A 38 -12.20 -13.49 4.62
N TYR A 39 -12.46 -14.08 5.80
CA TYR A 39 -11.39 -14.46 6.73
C TYR A 39 -10.42 -15.48 6.11
N SER A 40 -10.94 -16.47 5.38
CA SER A 40 -10.12 -17.44 4.66
C SER A 40 -9.24 -16.74 3.61
N GLY A 41 -9.79 -15.79 2.84
CA GLY A 41 -9.02 -15.02 1.86
C GLY A 41 -7.94 -14.15 2.50
N CYS A 42 -8.23 -13.52 3.64
CA CYS A 42 -7.23 -12.75 4.39
C CYS A 42 -6.10 -13.67 4.87
N PHE A 43 -6.44 -14.82 5.44
CA PHE A 43 -5.47 -15.76 5.98
C PHE A 43 -4.58 -16.37 4.87
N THR A 44 -5.19 -16.81 3.75
CA THR A 44 -4.42 -17.32 2.61
C THR A 44 -3.59 -16.24 1.94
N GLY A 45 -4.06 -14.98 1.94
CA GLY A 45 -3.30 -13.83 1.46
C GLY A 45 -2.02 -13.61 2.24
N ILE A 46 -2.11 -13.58 3.57
CA ILE A 46 -0.94 -13.47 4.46
C ILE A 46 0.03 -14.63 4.25
N LEU A 47 -0.48 -15.87 4.20
CA LEU A 47 0.36 -17.05 3.94
C LEU A 47 1.08 -16.98 2.59
N ALA A 48 0.37 -16.57 1.54
CA ALA A 48 0.95 -16.40 0.21
C ALA A 48 2.04 -15.32 0.22
N THR A 49 1.81 -14.20 0.90
CA THR A 49 2.83 -13.15 1.09
C THR A 49 4.07 -13.70 1.80
N ILE A 50 3.90 -14.45 2.90
CA ILE A 50 5.03 -15.07 3.63
C ILE A 50 5.83 -16.01 2.72
N LEU A 51 5.15 -16.85 1.93
CA LEU A 51 5.80 -17.76 0.99
C LEU A 51 6.62 -16.99 -0.05
N VAL A 52 6.05 -15.96 -0.66
CA VAL A 52 6.74 -15.12 -1.65
C VAL A 52 7.98 -14.47 -1.03
N VAL A 53 7.87 -13.93 0.18
CA VAL A 53 8.98 -13.25 0.86
C VAL A 53 10.10 -14.21 1.22
N ILE A 54 9.77 -15.42 1.69
CA ILE A 54 10.77 -16.46 1.95
C ILE A 54 11.53 -16.80 0.66
N LEU A 55 10.83 -16.98 -0.46
CA LEU A 55 11.46 -17.26 -1.76
C LEU A 55 12.38 -16.12 -2.23
N ILE A 56 11.96 -14.87 -2.02
CA ILE A 56 12.78 -13.69 -2.35
C ILE A 56 14.06 -13.68 -1.48
N LEU A 57 13.92 -13.84 -0.16
CA LEU A 57 15.04 -13.77 0.78
C LEU A 57 16.05 -14.91 0.58
N THR A 58 15.59 -16.11 0.25
CA THR A 58 16.49 -17.24 -0.01
C THR A 58 17.31 -17.01 -1.28
N GLN A 59 16.69 -16.46 -2.34
CA GLN A 59 17.42 -16.12 -3.56
C GLN A 59 18.42 -14.99 -3.34
N ILE A 60 18.03 -13.89 -2.69
CA ILE A 60 18.92 -12.75 -2.44
C ILE A 60 20.19 -13.16 -1.69
N ARG A 61 20.07 -14.04 -0.68
CA ARG A 61 21.23 -14.50 0.12
C ARG A 61 22.28 -15.28 -0.68
N THR A 62 21.91 -15.83 -1.83
CA THR A 62 22.80 -16.62 -2.69
C THR A 62 23.52 -15.79 -3.74
N LEU A 63 23.22 -14.50 -3.85
CA LEU A 63 23.78 -13.61 -4.87
C LEU A 63 25.11 -13.00 -4.41
N GLU A 64 26.00 -12.76 -5.36
CA GLU A 64 27.22 -11.97 -5.14
C GLU A 64 26.88 -10.51 -4.76
N LEU A 65 27.76 -9.86 -4.00
CA LEU A 65 27.57 -8.49 -3.51
C LEU A 65 27.27 -7.48 -4.63
N VAL A 66 27.86 -7.64 -5.82
CA VAL A 66 27.61 -6.76 -6.97
C VAL A 66 26.20 -6.95 -7.51
N VAL A 67 25.75 -8.21 -7.62
CA VAL A 67 24.39 -8.54 -8.09
C VAL A 67 23.35 -8.11 -7.05
N GLN A 68 23.69 -8.16 -5.77
CA GLN A 68 22.85 -7.68 -4.68
C GLN A 68 22.59 -6.16 -4.78
N ASN A 69 23.63 -5.36 -5.07
CA ASN A 69 23.46 -3.91 -5.23
C ASN A 69 22.59 -3.56 -6.44
N VAL A 70 22.80 -4.23 -7.58
CA VAL A 70 21.97 -4.05 -8.78
C VAL A 70 20.52 -4.46 -8.52
N PHE A 71 20.31 -5.56 -7.81
CA PHE A 71 18.98 -6.02 -7.42
C PHE A 71 18.29 -4.99 -6.51
N GLN A 72 19.00 -4.46 -5.51
CA GLN A 72 18.48 -3.45 -4.59
C GLN A 72 18.08 -2.17 -5.33
N GLY A 73 18.95 -1.64 -6.19
CA GLY A 73 18.66 -0.44 -6.98
C GLY A 73 17.48 -0.63 -7.94
N SER A 74 17.42 -1.78 -8.62
CA SER A 74 16.28 -2.15 -9.48
C SER A 74 14.96 -2.25 -8.70
N LEU A 75 15.00 -2.88 -7.52
CA LEU A 75 13.85 -3.01 -6.63
C LEU A 75 13.35 -1.64 -6.14
N MET A 76 14.25 -0.72 -5.79
CA MET A 76 13.89 0.65 -5.39
C MET A 76 13.23 1.44 -6.53
N ILE A 77 13.73 1.32 -7.76
CA ILE A 77 13.09 1.93 -8.94
C ILE A 77 11.71 1.31 -9.17
N PHE A 78 11.60 -0.02 -9.13
CA PHE A 78 10.31 -0.70 -9.29
C PHE A 78 9.29 -0.24 -8.24
N LEU A 79 9.71 -0.11 -6.98
CA LEU A 79 8.86 0.35 -5.89
C LEU A 79 8.43 1.81 -6.06
N SER A 80 9.32 2.69 -6.52
CA SER A 80 8.93 4.07 -6.84
C SER A 80 7.88 4.13 -7.95
N ALA A 81 7.97 3.25 -8.96
CA ALA A 81 6.98 3.15 -10.02
C ALA A 81 5.64 2.62 -9.49
N LEU A 82 5.68 1.68 -8.54
CA LEU A 82 4.49 1.16 -7.84
C LEU A 82 3.78 2.28 -7.06
N ILE A 83 4.53 3.10 -6.31
CA ILE A 83 3.98 4.28 -5.62
C ILE A 83 3.31 5.23 -6.63
N LEU A 84 3.97 5.51 -7.76
CA LEU A 84 3.43 6.38 -8.80
C LEU A 84 2.14 5.80 -9.38
N TYR A 85 2.13 4.50 -9.65
CA TYR A 85 0.94 3.78 -10.11
C TYR A 85 -0.22 3.92 -9.13
N ASN A 86 0.01 3.70 -7.82
CA ASN A 86 -1.02 3.84 -6.79
C ASN A 86 -1.57 5.27 -6.70
N ILE A 87 -0.70 6.29 -6.80
CA ILE A 87 -1.10 7.71 -6.82
C ILE A 87 -1.99 8.01 -8.03
N VAL A 88 -1.63 7.49 -9.21
CA VAL A 88 -2.38 7.69 -10.46
C VAL A 88 -3.70 6.91 -10.45
N LEU A 89 -3.74 5.70 -9.90
CA LEU A 89 -4.93 4.85 -9.89
C LEU A 89 -6.05 5.40 -8.99
N MET A 90 -5.69 6.07 -7.89
CA MET A 90 -6.64 6.83 -7.06
C MET A 90 -7.38 7.96 -7.83
N ASN A 91 -7.06 8.22 -9.09
CA ASN A 91 -7.78 9.15 -9.97
C ASN A 91 -9.10 8.55 -10.52
N ASN A 92 -9.25 7.22 -10.54
CA ASN A 92 -10.38 6.53 -11.17
C ASN A 92 -11.38 5.89 -10.18
N GLU A 93 -11.00 5.76 -8.91
CA GLU A 93 -11.73 5.03 -7.85
C GLU A 93 -12.97 5.76 -7.28
N LYS A 94 -13.51 6.81 -7.93
CA LYS A 94 -14.77 7.45 -7.50
C LYS A 94 -16.04 6.68 -7.89
N LYS A 95 -15.91 5.49 -8.50
CA LYS A 95 -17.05 4.74 -9.09
C LYS A 95 -17.51 3.50 -8.32
N TYR A 96 -16.87 3.10 -7.23
CA TYR A 96 -17.20 1.83 -6.55
C TYR A 96 -18.13 1.93 -5.34
N PHE A 97 -18.58 3.14 -4.97
CA PHE A 97 -19.53 3.37 -3.87
C PHE A 97 -20.96 3.67 -4.34
N ASP A 98 -21.38 3.11 -5.48
CA ASP A 98 -22.80 3.11 -5.81
C ASP A 98 -23.46 1.94 -5.08
N LEU A 99 -24.05 2.23 -3.92
CA LEU A 99 -24.76 1.28 -3.05
C LEU A 99 -26.06 0.73 -3.69
N ASN A 100 -26.29 1.00 -4.98
CA ASN A 100 -27.46 0.64 -5.77
C ASN A 100 -27.17 -0.50 -6.77
N ALA A 101 -26.34 -1.49 -6.39
CA ALA A 101 -26.16 -2.66 -7.23
C ALA A 101 -27.46 -3.50 -7.27
N PRO A 102 -27.96 -3.88 -8.47
CA PRO A 102 -29.26 -4.55 -8.61
C PRO A 102 -29.27 -5.92 -7.91
N GLU A 103 -30.41 -6.25 -7.30
CA GLU A 103 -30.72 -7.44 -6.46
C GLU A 103 -30.48 -8.82 -7.11
N LYS A 104 -29.86 -8.90 -8.29
CA LYS A 104 -29.65 -10.14 -9.04
C LYS A 104 -28.18 -10.54 -9.09
N MET A 105 -27.53 -10.70 -7.93
CA MET A 105 -26.23 -11.37 -7.86
C MET A 105 -26.43 -12.84 -7.48
N ASN A 106 -26.12 -13.74 -8.43
CA ASN A 106 -26.09 -15.18 -8.22
C ASN A 106 -25.26 -15.54 -6.98
N ILE A 107 -25.86 -16.29 -6.06
CA ILE A 107 -25.37 -16.48 -4.68
C ILE A 107 -24.10 -17.35 -4.63
N ARG A 108 -23.89 -18.23 -5.63
CA ARG A 108 -22.69 -19.10 -5.72
C ARG A 108 -21.44 -18.36 -6.21
N THR A 109 -21.60 -17.36 -7.09
CA THR A 109 -20.49 -16.48 -7.51
C THR A 109 -20.09 -15.50 -6.40
N THR A 110 -20.93 -15.26 -5.39
CA THR A 110 -20.62 -14.33 -4.31
C THR A 110 -19.54 -14.84 -3.35
N ALA A 111 -19.52 -16.13 -2.99
CA ALA A 111 -18.57 -16.66 -2.00
C ALA A 111 -17.12 -16.65 -2.48
N PHE A 112 -16.89 -17.17 -3.69
CA PHE A 112 -15.57 -17.19 -4.31
C PHE A 112 -15.07 -15.77 -4.62
N ASN A 113 -15.96 -14.88 -5.07
CA ASN A 113 -15.59 -13.48 -5.32
C ASN A 113 -15.21 -12.75 -4.02
N LEU A 114 -15.91 -12.99 -2.91
CA LEU A 114 -15.56 -12.41 -1.60
C LEU A 114 -14.21 -12.94 -1.10
N PHE A 115 -13.95 -14.23 -1.26
CA PHE A 115 -12.65 -14.83 -0.97
C PHE A 115 -11.56 -14.18 -1.82
N LEU A 116 -11.74 -14.14 -3.13
CA LEU A 116 -10.74 -13.68 -4.08
C LEU A 116 -10.46 -12.18 -3.93
N LEU A 117 -11.49 -11.37 -3.66
CA LEU A 117 -11.36 -9.95 -3.36
C LEU A 117 -10.54 -9.72 -2.09
N ALA A 118 -10.89 -10.41 -0.99
CA ALA A 118 -10.14 -10.32 0.27
C ALA A 118 -8.71 -10.81 0.11
N PHE A 119 -8.50 -11.92 -0.60
CA PHE A 119 -7.20 -12.49 -0.90
C PHE A 119 -6.32 -11.51 -1.68
N ILE A 120 -6.78 -11.02 -2.84
CA ILE A 120 -5.99 -10.10 -3.67
C ILE A 120 -5.65 -8.82 -2.91
N THR A 121 -6.62 -8.28 -2.18
CA THR A 121 -6.41 -7.06 -1.38
C THR A 121 -5.33 -7.29 -0.33
N VAL A 122 -5.52 -8.29 0.54
CA VAL A 122 -4.57 -8.55 1.64
C VAL A 122 -3.20 -8.95 1.10
N PHE A 123 -3.15 -9.77 0.05
CA PHE A 123 -1.90 -10.17 -0.59
C PHE A 123 -1.14 -8.96 -1.18
N ARG A 124 -1.82 -8.09 -1.93
CA ARG A 124 -1.21 -6.88 -2.52
C ARG A 124 -0.68 -5.95 -1.43
N GLU A 125 -1.53 -5.56 -0.48
CA GLU A 125 -1.13 -4.61 0.57
C GLU A 125 -0.01 -5.18 1.46
N SER A 126 -0.09 -6.47 1.81
CA SER A 126 0.95 -7.11 2.62
C SER A 126 2.28 -7.24 1.87
N LEU A 127 2.24 -7.51 0.56
CA LEU A 127 3.45 -7.50 -0.27
C LEU A 127 4.07 -6.12 -0.35
N GLU A 128 3.26 -5.08 -0.56
CA GLU A 128 3.74 -3.69 -0.59
C GLU A 128 4.43 -3.32 0.72
N ILE A 129 3.81 -3.59 1.88
CA ILE A 129 4.43 -3.35 3.19
C ILE A 129 5.82 -4.00 3.28
N ILE A 130 5.98 -5.24 2.83
CA ILE A 130 7.24 -5.95 2.96
C ILE A 130 8.26 -5.46 1.94
N LEU A 131 7.86 -5.31 0.68
CA LEU A 131 8.76 -4.87 -0.39
C LEU A 131 9.28 -3.45 -0.16
N PHE A 132 8.43 -2.51 0.30
CA PHE A 132 8.87 -1.16 0.63
C PHE A 132 9.87 -1.10 1.79
N ASN A 133 9.76 -2.04 2.74
CA ASN A 133 10.68 -2.12 3.86
C ASN A 133 11.93 -2.96 3.56
N LEU A 134 11.94 -3.72 2.45
CA LEU A 134 12.99 -4.69 2.12
C LEU A 134 14.38 -4.04 1.95
N PRO A 135 14.56 -2.94 1.20
CA PRO A 135 15.88 -2.31 1.03
C PRO A 135 16.48 -1.85 2.37
N TYR A 136 15.63 -1.32 3.25
CA TYR A 136 16.05 -0.75 4.52
C TYR A 136 16.29 -1.82 5.60
N PHE A 137 15.74 -3.03 5.41
CA PHE A 137 15.82 -4.13 6.38
C PHE A 137 17.27 -4.54 6.67
N MET A 138 18.14 -4.47 5.66
CA MET A 138 19.55 -4.81 5.79
C MET A 138 20.35 -3.78 6.60
N ILE A 139 19.85 -2.54 6.70
CA ILE A 139 20.53 -1.44 7.41
C ILE A 139 20.11 -1.40 8.89
N SER A 140 18.80 -1.49 9.16
CA SER A 140 18.27 -1.35 10.53
C SER A 140 16.98 -2.14 10.78
N GLY A 141 17.08 -3.47 10.76
CA GLY A 141 15.94 -4.38 10.94
C GLY A 141 15.07 -4.11 12.17
N PHE A 142 15.68 -3.81 13.33
CA PHE A 142 14.93 -3.52 14.57
C PHE A 142 14.06 -2.25 14.45
N SER A 143 14.61 -1.18 13.87
CA SER A 143 13.91 0.07 13.62
C SER A 143 12.75 -0.08 12.63
N ILE A 144 12.83 -1.06 11.74
CA ILE A 144 11.75 -1.39 10.80
C ILE A 144 10.66 -2.19 11.50
N ILE A 145 11.01 -3.22 12.27
CA ILE A 145 10.04 -4.01 13.03
C ILE A 145 9.24 -3.11 14.00
N LEU A 146 9.90 -2.18 14.70
CA LEU A 146 9.21 -1.21 15.55
C LEU A 146 8.31 -0.27 14.73
N GLY A 147 8.80 0.22 13.59
CA GLY A 147 8.03 1.07 12.69
C GLY A 147 6.76 0.39 12.18
N THR A 148 6.88 -0.85 11.70
CA THR A 148 5.74 -1.62 11.19
C THR A 148 4.72 -1.92 12.30
N LEU A 149 5.17 -2.34 13.49
CA LEU A 149 4.29 -2.57 14.65
C LEU A 149 3.51 -1.31 15.04
N LEU A 150 4.20 -0.17 15.15
CA LEU A 150 3.56 1.11 15.45
C LEU A 150 2.57 1.53 14.37
N GLY A 151 2.89 1.28 13.10
CA GLY A 151 2.00 1.53 11.96
C GLY A 151 0.71 0.70 12.01
N ILE A 152 0.81 -0.60 12.29
CA ILE A 152 -0.34 -1.50 12.45
C ILE A 152 -1.22 -1.05 13.63
N LEU A 153 -0.58 -0.72 14.76
CA LEU A 153 -1.30 -0.27 15.96
C LEU A 153 -2.04 1.04 15.72
N SER A 154 -1.37 2.05 15.16
CA SER A 154 -2.00 3.35 14.89
C SER A 154 -3.11 3.25 13.85
N ALA A 155 -2.93 2.43 12.81
CA ALA A 155 -3.96 2.19 11.79
C ALA A 155 -5.20 1.50 12.39
N SER A 156 -4.99 0.51 13.25
CA SER A 156 -6.07 -0.17 13.97
C SER A 156 -6.87 0.79 14.85
N VAL A 157 -6.18 1.67 15.59
CA VAL A 157 -6.82 2.70 16.43
C VAL A 157 -7.64 3.67 15.58
N VAL A 158 -7.08 4.16 14.48
CA VAL A 158 -7.78 5.06 13.57
C VAL A 158 -9.01 4.37 12.98
N MET A 159 -8.90 3.13 12.51
CA MET A 159 -10.06 2.42 11.95
C MET A 159 -11.12 2.12 13.01
N TYR A 160 -10.73 1.82 14.25
CA TYR A 160 -11.68 1.65 15.34
C TYR A 160 -12.47 2.93 15.63
N ILE A 161 -11.79 4.09 15.64
CA ILE A 161 -12.43 5.40 15.80
C ILE A 161 -13.39 5.66 14.63
N VAL A 162 -12.96 5.43 13.40
CA VAL A 162 -13.80 5.60 12.20
C VAL A 162 -15.03 4.67 12.22
N TYR A 163 -14.87 3.43 12.68
CA TYR A 163 -15.98 2.49 12.79
C TYR A 163 -16.99 2.88 13.88
N LYS A 164 -16.50 3.31 15.04
CA LYS A 164 -17.34 3.70 16.19
C LYS A 164 -18.03 5.04 15.98
N SER A 165 -17.38 5.95 15.27
CA SER A 165 -17.89 7.30 15.08
C SER A 165 -18.69 7.37 13.79
N SER A 166 -19.97 7.74 13.85
CA SER A 166 -20.73 8.21 12.67
C SER A 166 -20.18 9.51 12.07
N LEU A 167 -19.03 9.99 12.58
CA LEU A 167 -18.30 11.10 12.02
C LEU A 167 -17.95 10.79 10.57
N LYS A 168 -18.47 11.64 9.68
CA LYS A 168 -17.92 11.90 8.36
C LYS A 168 -16.51 12.49 8.50
N LEU A 169 -15.59 11.77 9.14
CA LEU A 169 -14.17 12.07 9.03
C LEU A 169 -13.89 12.03 7.54
N SER A 170 -13.43 13.16 7.00
CA SER A 170 -12.94 13.22 5.64
C SER A 170 -11.69 12.34 5.60
N ALA A 171 -11.86 11.03 5.44
CA ALA A 171 -10.77 10.10 5.18
C ALA A 171 -9.86 10.69 4.09
N THR A 172 -10.45 11.42 3.14
CA THR A 172 -9.81 12.26 2.15
C THR A 172 -8.69 13.18 2.69
N MET A 173 -8.86 13.84 3.84
CA MET A 173 -7.85 14.75 4.38
C MET A 173 -6.65 14.00 4.96
N ILE A 174 -6.90 12.91 5.69
CA ILE A 174 -5.86 12.03 6.22
C ILE A 174 -5.09 11.39 5.06
N PHE A 175 -5.81 10.85 4.06
CA PHE A 175 -5.21 10.29 2.85
C PHE A 175 -4.34 11.32 2.11
N ASN A 176 -4.80 12.56 1.93
CA ASN A 176 -4.03 13.58 1.24
C ASN A 176 -2.68 13.87 1.92
N ILE A 177 -2.64 13.94 3.25
CA ILE A 177 -1.40 14.17 4.00
C ILE A 177 -0.44 12.99 3.81
N ILE A 178 -0.96 11.76 3.92
CA ILE A 178 -0.17 10.54 3.77
C ILE A 178 0.35 10.39 2.34
N THR A 179 -0.47 10.68 1.32
CA THR A 179 -0.06 10.66 -0.09
C THR A 179 1.08 11.64 -0.35
N LEU A 180 1.05 12.82 0.27
CA LEU A 180 2.12 13.80 0.12
C LEU A 180 3.45 13.28 0.70
N VAL A 181 3.41 12.61 1.86
CA VAL A 181 4.59 11.95 2.43
C VAL A 181 5.08 10.81 1.51
N LEU A 182 4.18 10.02 0.92
CA LEU A 182 4.56 8.95 -0.02
C LEU A 182 5.23 9.48 -1.28
N ILE A 183 4.83 10.64 -1.79
CA ILE A 183 5.51 11.27 -2.94
C ILE A 183 6.98 11.52 -2.61
N PHE A 184 7.28 12.04 -1.42
CA PHE A 184 8.66 12.23 -0.97
C PHE A 184 9.41 10.91 -0.80
N ILE A 185 8.77 9.89 -0.24
CA ILE A 185 9.38 8.56 -0.09
C ILE A 185 9.68 7.95 -1.47
N GLY A 186 8.73 8.01 -2.42
CA GLY A 186 8.92 7.50 -3.77
C GLY A 186 10.02 8.24 -4.52
N ALA A 187 10.12 9.56 -4.33
CA ALA A 187 11.22 10.36 -4.88
C ALA A 187 12.57 9.92 -4.30
N PHE A 188 12.61 9.70 -2.98
CA PHE A 188 13.81 9.25 -2.29
C PHE A 188 14.27 7.87 -2.78
N MET A 189 13.35 6.91 -2.87
CA MET A 189 13.63 5.57 -3.39
C MET A 189 14.08 5.58 -4.85
N PHE A 190 13.49 6.43 -5.69
CA PHE A 190 13.92 6.56 -7.09
C PHE A 190 15.33 7.15 -7.21
N GLY A 191 15.64 8.16 -6.39
CA GLY A 191 16.97 8.77 -6.31
C GLY A 191 18.04 7.79 -5.82
N GLU A 192 17.80 7.11 -4.70
CA GLU A 192 18.71 6.08 -4.18
C GLU A 192 18.86 4.92 -5.17
N GLY A 193 17.76 4.44 -5.76
CA GLY A 193 17.81 3.34 -6.73
C GLY A 193 18.63 3.66 -7.98
N LEU A 194 18.60 4.91 -8.47
CA LEU A 194 19.46 5.37 -9.56
C LEU A 194 20.93 5.48 -9.15
N SER A 195 21.20 6.00 -7.94
CA SER A 195 22.56 6.11 -7.40
C SER A 195 23.22 4.73 -7.25
N GLU A 196 22.45 3.75 -6.78
CA GLU A 196 22.92 2.38 -6.55
C GLU A 196 23.17 1.62 -7.87
N LEU A 197 22.44 1.96 -8.95
CA LEU A 197 22.70 1.43 -10.30
C LEU A 197 23.82 2.15 -11.05
N MET A 198 24.09 3.43 -10.73
CA MET A 198 25.09 4.27 -11.40
C MET A 198 26.06 4.91 -10.40
N PRO A 199 26.92 4.11 -9.73
CA PRO A 199 27.79 4.61 -8.65
C PRO A 199 28.79 5.69 -9.08
N HIS A 200 29.11 5.81 -10.39
CA HIS A 200 30.05 6.80 -10.91
C HIS A 200 29.53 8.25 -10.94
N LEU A 201 28.23 8.49 -10.74
CA LEU A 201 27.60 9.81 -10.81
C LEU A 201 26.86 10.21 -9.49
N GLY A 202 27.12 9.46 -8.42
CA GLY A 202 26.44 9.38 -7.11
C GLY A 202 25.56 10.57 -6.71
N GLU A 203 26.14 11.62 -6.12
CA GLU A 203 25.34 12.70 -5.51
C GLU A 203 24.52 13.54 -6.52
N SER A 204 25.00 13.65 -7.76
CA SER A 204 24.31 14.42 -8.79
C SER A 204 23.09 13.66 -9.33
N MET A 205 23.21 12.34 -9.48
CA MET A 205 22.12 11.50 -9.98
C MET A 205 21.05 11.26 -8.92
N GLU A 206 21.42 11.14 -7.65
CA GLU A 206 20.45 11.03 -6.56
C GLU A 206 19.52 12.26 -6.50
N LYS A 207 20.10 13.47 -6.46
CA LYS A 207 19.32 14.72 -6.44
C LYS A 207 18.50 14.91 -7.72
N THR A 208 19.07 14.56 -8.88
CA THR A 208 18.37 14.68 -10.17
C THR A 208 17.21 13.69 -10.24
N GLY A 209 17.39 12.45 -9.77
CA GLY A 209 16.34 11.43 -9.69
C GLY A 209 15.20 11.85 -8.77
N MET A 210 15.52 12.32 -7.57
CA MET A 210 14.52 12.84 -6.63
C MET A 210 13.67 13.97 -7.24
N LEU A 211 14.29 14.90 -7.96
CA LEU A 211 13.59 16.00 -8.64
C LEU A 211 12.75 15.51 -9.82
N LEU A 212 13.27 14.58 -10.63
CA LEU A 212 12.57 14.01 -11.78
C LEU A 212 11.28 13.30 -11.36
N TYR A 213 11.28 12.62 -10.21
CA TYR A 213 10.11 11.93 -9.70
C TYR A 213 9.14 12.85 -8.96
N SER A 214 9.66 13.74 -8.10
CA SER A 214 8.82 14.59 -7.23
C SER A 214 8.06 15.66 -7.99
N ILE A 215 8.65 16.29 -9.02
CA ILE A 215 8.00 17.41 -9.74
C ILE A 215 6.72 16.96 -10.46
N PRO A 216 6.72 15.89 -11.29
CA PRO A 216 5.50 15.44 -11.97
C PRO A 216 4.45 14.90 -10.99
N THR A 217 4.87 14.16 -9.96
CA THR A 217 3.94 13.56 -8.99
C THR A 217 3.26 14.62 -8.10
N LEU A 218 4.00 15.65 -7.68
CA LEU A 218 3.42 16.81 -6.99
C LEU A 218 2.44 17.59 -7.88
N LEU A 219 2.75 17.78 -9.16
CA LEU A 219 1.82 18.43 -10.11
C LEU A 219 0.51 17.65 -10.27
N ILE A 220 0.58 16.31 -10.36
CA ILE A 220 -0.61 15.45 -10.42
C ILE A 220 -1.44 15.58 -9.13
N PHE A 221 -0.77 15.57 -7.97
CA PHE A 221 -1.42 15.70 -6.67
C PHE A 221 -2.08 17.07 -6.46
N ILE A 222 -1.38 18.17 -6.77
CA ILE A 222 -1.91 19.54 -6.66
C ILE A 222 -3.12 19.71 -7.57
N LYS A 223 -3.04 19.26 -8.84
CA LYS A 223 -4.16 19.33 -9.79
C LYS A 223 -5.40 18.59 -9.27
N LYS A 224 -5.20 17.45 -8.59
CA LYS A 224 -6.27 16.67 -7.95
C LYS A 224 -6.90 17.40 -6.77
N SER A 225 -6.06 17.95 -5.87
CA SER A 225 -6.52 18.71 -4.69
C SER A 225 -7.30 19.97 -5.09
N LEU A 226 -6.81 20.71 -6.09
CA LEU A 226 -7.47 21.91 -6.62
C LEU A 226 -8.84 21.57 -7.24
N LYS A 227 -8.93 20.50 -8.05
CA LYS A 227 -10.18 20.06 -8.68
C LYS A 227 -11.22 19.58 -7.67
N SER A 228 -10.79 19.12 -6.49
CA SER A 228 -11.67 18.77 -5.37
C SER A 228 -12.23 19.99 -4.64
N LEU A 229 -11.48 21.10 -4.60
CA LEU A 229 -11.90 22.36 -3.96
C LEU A 229 -12.81 23.19 -4.85
N ILE A 230 -12.62 23.15 -6.17
CA ILE A 230 -13.42 23.91 -7.15
C ILE A 230 -14.80 23.28 -7.43
N LYS A 231 -15.01 22.01 -7.06
CA LYS A 231 -16.27 21.26 -7.31
C LYS A 231 -17.22 21.22 -6.10
N LYS A 232 -17.00 22.08 -5.11
CA LYS A 232 -17.82 22.24 -3.90
C LYS A 232 -18.53 23.59 -3.95
#